data_AF-A0A2R6M6T7-F1
#
_entry.id   AF-A0A2R6M6T7-F1
#
_cell.length_a   1.000
_cell.length_b   1.000
_cell.length_c   1.000
_cell.angle_alpha   90.00
_cell.angle_beta   90.00
_cell.angle_gamma   90.00
#
_symmetry.space_group_name_H-M   'P 1'
#
loop_
_entity.id
_entity.type
_entity.pdbx_description
1 polymer ?
#
loop_
_entity_poly.entity_id
_entity_poly.type
_entity_poly.pdbx_seq_one_letter_code
_entity_poly.pdbx_strand_id
1 'polypeptide(L)'
;MSTTADIRVEAPGLSEKQQRILAYLHEHADEQTYFKSRLIADELGLSAKEVGTNMTAIAEGDFAIDVEKWGYSSSTTWMVTS
;
A
#
# COMPACT_ATOMS: atom_id res chain seq x y z
N MET A 1 -33.17 -2.56 -15.59
CA MET A 1 -32.11 -3.59 -15.49
C MET A 1 -30.78 -2.92 -15.73
N SER A 2 -29.82 -3.15 -14.82
CA SER A 2 -28.35 -3.01 -14.90
C SER A 2 -27.76 -1.69 -15.45
N THR A 3 -26.77 -1.05 -14.82
CA THR A 3 -25.55 -1.62 -14.24
C THR A 3 -25.04 -0.69 -13.13
N THR A 4 -24.78 -1.25 -11.95
CA THR A 4 -23.86 -0.68 -10.96
C THR A 4 -22.48 -0.63 -11.60
N ALA A 5 -22.00 0.57 -11.92
CA ALA A 5 -20.59 0.75 -12.21
C ALA A 5 -19.86 0.63 -10.87
N ASP A 6 -19.28 -0.54 -10.61
CA ASP A 6 -18.18 -0.68 -9.67
C ASP A 6 -17.07 0.26 -10.14
N ILE A 7 -17.01 1.45 -9.54
CA ILE A 7 -15.88 2.36 -9.71
C ILE A 7 -14.74 1.74 -8.90
N ARG A 8 -14.10 0.73 -9.48
CA ARG A 8 -12.71 0.45 -9.13
C ARG A 8 -11.96 1.69 -9.54
N VAL A 9 -11.56 2.50 -8.56
CA VAL A 9 -10.62 3.58 -8.78
C VAL A 9 -9.32 2.92 -9.22
N GLU A 10 -9.20 2.62 -10.51
CA GLU A 10 -7.91 2.35 -11.12
C GLU A 10 -7.18 3.67 -11.03
N ALA A 11 -6.40 3.88 -9.97
CA ALA A 11 -5.52 5.03 -9.84
C ALA A 11 -4.63 5.05 -11.10
N PRO A 12 -4.84 5.98 -12.05
CA PRO A 12 -4.17 5.93 -13.33
C PRO A 12 -2.68 6.19 -13.09
N GLY A 13 -1.85 5.16 -13.31
CA GLY A 13 -0.39 5.25 -13.14
C GLY A 13 0.24 4.23 -12.19
N LEU A 14 -0.56 3.47 -11.44
CA LEU A 14 -0.04 2.40 -10.59
C LEU A 14 0.09 1.07 -11.35
N SER A 15 1.19 0.36 -11.13
CA SER A 15 1.34 -1.05 -11.50
C SER A 15 0.43 -1.94 -10.65
N GLU A 16 0.13 -3.15 -11.13
CA GLU A 16 -0.69 -4.13 -10.41
C GLU A 16 -0.18 -4.41 -8.99
N LYS A 17 1.15 -4.45 -8.80
CA LYS A 17 1.74 -4.65 -7.46
C LYS A 17 1.49 -3.45 -6.55
N GLN A 18 1.60 -2.23 -7.05
CA GLN A 18 1.31 -1.02 -6.28
C GLN A 18 -0.17 -0.94 -5.92
N GLN A 19 -1.07 -1.26 -6.85
CA GLN A 19 -2.51 -1.32 -6.58
C GLN A 19 -2.83 -2.32 -5.47
N ARG A 20 -2.25 -3.53 -5.52
CA ARG A 20 -2.43 -4.56 -4.48
C ARG A 20 -1.89 -4.12 -3.11
N ILE A 21 -0.73 -3.47 -3.07
CA ILE A 21 -0.17 -2.93 -1.84
C ILE A 21 -1.05 -1.81 -1.30
N LEU A 22 -1.46 -0.85 -2.14
CA LEU A 22 -2.30 0.28 -1.76
C LEU A 22 -3.66 -0.18 -1.20
N ALA A 23 -4.29 -1.16 -1.84
CA ALA A 23 -5.53 -1.78 -1.35
C ALA A 23 -5.33 -2.40 0.05
N TYR A 24 -4.26 -3.17 0.24
CA TYR A 24 -3.93 -3.76 1.54
C TYR A 24 -3.76 -2.67 2.63
N LEU A 25 -3.08 -1.56 2.33
CA LEU A 25 -2.92 -0.48 3.29
C LEU A 25 -4.27 0.16 3.66
N HIS A 26 -5.11 0.47 2.66
CA HIS A 26 -6.43 1.04 2.89
C HIS A 26 -7.31 0.16 3.77
N GLU A 27 -7.31 -1.15 3.53
CA GLU A 27 -8.11 -2.12 4.30
C GLU A 27 -7.71 -2.19 5.78
N HIS A 28 -6.47 -1.84 6.12
CA HIS A 28 -5.91 -2.00 7.47
C HIS A 28 -5.57 -0.68 8.17
N ALA A 29 -5.64 0.47 7.48
CA ALA A 29 -5.22 1.77 8.01
C ALA A 29 -6.03 2.23 9.22
N ASP A 30 -7.29 1.80 9.36
CA ASP A 30 -8.14 2.11 10.51
C ASP A 30 -7.71 1.35 11.79
N GLU A 31 -7.04 0.20 11.63
CA GLU A 31 -6.66 -0.69 12.74
C GLU A 31 -5.16 -0.64 13.05
N GLN A 32 -4.34 -0.19 12.09
CA GLN A 32 -2.88 -0.19 12.18
C GLN A 32 -2.29 1.07 11.56
N THR A 33 -1.38 1.71 12.28
CA THR A 33 -0.63 2.88 11.78
C THR A 33 0.73 2.51 11.19
N TYR A 34 1.37 1.42 11.65
CA TYR A 34 2.73 1.09 11.25
C TYR A 34 2.82 -0.24 10.52
N PHE A 35 3.25 -0.18 9.27
CA PHE A 35 3.32 -1.32 8.37
C PHE A 35 4.77 -1.67 8.05
N LYS A 36 5.18 -2.92 8.34
CA LYS A 36 6.51 -3.43 7.98
C LYS A 36 6.46 -4.03 6.58
N SER A 37 7.38 -3.64 5.70
CA SER A 37 7.46 -4.19 4.34
C SER A 37 7.57 -5.71 4.31
N ARG A 38 8.21 -6.34 5.31
CA ARG A 38 8.26 -7.80 5.41
C ARG A 38 6.90 -8.43 5.69
N LEU A 39 6.08 -7.83 6.55
CA LEU A 39 4.76 -8.39 6.89
C LEU A 39 3.78 -8.23 5.73
N ILE A 40 3.77 -7.05 5.08
CA ILE A 40 3.01 -6.85 3.83
C ILE A 40 3.43 -7.88 2.77
N ALA A 41 4.73 -8.14 2.66
CA ALA A 41 5.28 -9.09 1.69
C ALA A 41 4.78 -10.52 1.94
N ASP A 42 4.77 -10.95 3.19
CA ASP A 42 4.27 -12.27 3.60
C ASP A 42 2.77 -12.43 3.25
N GLU A 43 1.95 -11.40 3.49
CA GLU A 43 0.51 -11.38 3.16
C GLU A 43 0.23 -11.36 1.64
N LEU A 44 1.00 -10.58 0.88
CA LEU A 44 0.76 -10.39 -0.56
C LEU A 44 1.53 -11.38 -1.45
N GLY A 45 2.33 -12.28 -0.86
CA GLY A 45 3.18 -13.21 -1.60
C GLY A 45 4.27 -12.50 -2.41
N LEU A 46 4.81 -11.41 -1.87
CA LEU A 46 5.90 -10.62 -2.46
C LEU A 46 7.18 -10.78 -1.63
N SER A 47 8.29 -10.20 -2.08
CA SER A 47 9.46 -10.02 -1.22
C SER A 47 9.42 -8.69 -0.48
N ALA A 48 10.03 -8.64 0.71
CA ALA A 48 10.14 -7.40 1.49
C ALA A 48 10.84 -6.26 0.71
N LYS A 49 11.81 -6.61 -0.14
CA LYS A 49 12.50 -5.66 -1.03
C LYS A 49 11.55 -5.10 -2.08
N GLU A 50 10.78 -5.96 -2.75
CA GLU A 50 9.79 -5.51 -3.73
C GLU A 50 8.73 -4.62 -3.10
N VAL A 51 8.19 -4.98 -1.93
CA VAL A 51 7.24 -4.12 -1.22
C VAL A 51 7.88 -2.77 -0.91
N GLY A 52 9.09 -2.74 -0.33
CA GLY A 52 9.78 -1.49 -0.02
C GLY A 52 9.96 -0.57 -1.24
N THR A 53 10.32 -1.12 -2.40
CA THR A 53 10.43 -0.35 -3.65
C THR A 53 9.08 0.20 -4.12
N ASN A 54 8.02 -0.61 -4.08
CA ASN A 54 6.69 -0.16 -4.52
C ASN A 54 6.08 0.85 -3.54
N MET A 55 6.34 0.71 -2.23
CA MET A 55 5.90 1.66 -1.20
C MET A 55 6.49 3.06 -1.38
N THR A 56 7.71 3.20 -1.91
CA THR A 56 8.27 4.53 -2.24
C THR A 56 7.40 5.25 -3.27
N ALA A 57 6.96 4.57 -4.32
CA ALA A 57 6.08 5.18 -5.32
C ALA A 57 4.68 5.46 -4.77
N ILE A 58 4.21 4.67 -3.81
CA ILE A 58 2.92 4.93 -3.12
C ILE A 58 3.04 6.17 -2.23
N ALA A 59 4.14 6.30 -1.48
CA ALA A 59 4.41 7.46 -0.62
C ALA A 59 4.60 8.78 -1.38
N GLU A 60 5.03 8.71 -2.64
CA GLU A 60 5.16 9.89 -3.52
C GLU A 60 3.86 10.25 -4.24
N GLY A 61 2.85 9.38 -4.21
CA GLY A 61 1.56 9.61 -4.86
C GLY A 61 0.56 10.30 -3.96
N ASP A 62 -0.48 10.87 -4.57
CA ASP A 62 -1.60 11.49 -3.88
C ASP A 62 -2.79 10.52 -3.85
N PHE A 63 -2.94 9.84 -2.70
CA PHE A 63 -3.98 8.83 -2.47
C PHE A 63 -4.78 9.17 -1.22
N ALA A 64 -5.86 8.43 -0.97
CA ALA A 64 -6.73 8.67 0.19
C ALA A 64 -6.09 8.30 1.55
N ILE A 65 -4.84 7.84 1.55
CA ILE A 65 -4.02 7.63 2.76
C ILE A 65 -2.68 8.34 2.58
N ASP A 66 -2.17 8.92 3.66
CA ASP A 66 -0.81 9.44 3.72
C ASP A 66 0.15 8.30 4.12
N VAL A 67 1.29 8.21 3.45
CA VAL A 67 2.26 7.14 3.63
C VAL A 67 3.66 7.73 3.80
N GLU A 68 4.22 7.62 5.00
CA GLU A 68 5.56 8.13 5.31
C GLU A 68 6.53 6.98 5.66
N LYS A 69 7.78 7.11 5.24
CA LYS A 69 8.83 6.17 5.60
C LYS A 69 9.34 6.43 7.03
N TRP A 70 9.09 5.49 7.96
CA TRP A 70 9.36 5.69 9.39
C TRP A 70 10.70 5.10 9.89
N GLY A 71 11.12 3.92 9.41
CA GLY A 71 12.34 3.28 9.96
C GLY A 71 12.88 2.08 9.17
N TYR A 72 14.10 1.64 9.52
CA TYR A 72 14.89 0.69 8.73
C TYR A 72 15.26 -0.63 9.44
N SER A 73 14.70 -0.97 10.61
CA SER A 73 15.08 -2.20 11.32
C SER A 73 14.50 -3.45 10.64
N SER A 74 15.40 -4.31 10.12
CA SER A 74 15.19 -5.60 9.41
C SER A 74 14.33 -5.60 8.13
N SER A 75 13.41 -4.63 8.00
CA SER A 75 12.69 -4.24 6.78
C SER A 75 12.16 -2.82 6.98
N THR A 76 11.91 -2.06 5.90
CA THR A 76 11.37 -0.70 6.03
C THR A 76 10.01 -0.72 6.73
N THR A 77 9.82 0.17 7.70
CA THR A 77 8.52 0.44 8.34
C THR A 77 7.95 1.73 7.77
N TRP A 78 6.67 1.70 7.43
CA TRP A 78 5.91 2.81 6.88
C TRP A 78 4.84 3.21 7.89
N MET A 79 4.74 4.50 8.16
CA MET A 79 3.60 5.07 8.85
C MET A 79 2.51 5.32 7.82
N VAL A 80 1.28 4.94 8.13
CA VAL A 80 0.11 5.17 7.29
C VAL A 80 -0.98 5.79 8.14
N THR A 81 -1.57 6.87 7.63
CA THR A 81 -2.69 7.57 8.26
C THR A 81 -3.79 7.83 7.23
N SER A 82 -5.04 7.59 7.61
CA SER A 82 -6.22 7.95 6.81
C SER A 82 -6.72 9.36 7.11
#